data_AF-A0A7V3HCN8-F1
#
_entry.id   AF-A0A7V3HCN8-F1
#
_cell.length_a   1.000
_cell.length_b   1.000
_cell.length_c   1.000
_cell.angle_alpha   90.00
_cell.angle_beta   90.00
_cell.angle_gamma   90.00
#
_symmetry.space_group_name_H-M   'P 1'
#
loop_
_entity.id
_entity.type
_entity.pdbx_description
1 polymer ?
#
loop_
_entity_poly.entity_id
_entity_poly.type
_entity_poly.pdbx_seq_one_letter_code
_entity_poly.pdbx_strand_id
1 'polypeptide(L)'
;MEIEKKINIFHILPVFLLAAFIKSEYIFLFFSFALIVYFIYNKSAFYIDNPFNYFFIWLSISSFFSINSVESFYVSWRFFVYIVIFSIIYEKPQSYKSAILKMIIFISGFLMLLIFYNFFFMGSVKGYEILGKNKNYSASLFSICAIYFYHSFLNKEELWPKILNLLAFSAFFFSIILLNSRGSFLALFFLMTITSYIYLKKKYFKIYLGVFLLLFVSLLYFYDPFKISEPNSYMRPYIWLSSLKAILNYPLTGIGPGFFEYAFSKFKFAYFDGASFYNHTTVHAHSEILNIAVESGILGVFLFIYSLYKTLLVDMDFKNIFSLMALSLLIQSLFDLIFYSSFMWIIFFSLLALSKHREDFKEKLKPKSSALISISLIVLMLIPKFLKNYNLEFCDMKAIDNELISDNSARKTALSDIYINFYPKDIRFYYTCAYYYHLTGNDDIAKKYLLKLLFIEPYNKEALKLLYDINRVRENFSEP
;
A
#
# COMPACT_ATOMS: atom_id res chain seq x y z
N MET A 1 17.53 -33.94 28.41
CA MET A 1 17.02 -33.62 27.05
C MET A 1 15.59 -33.09 27.21
N GLU A 2 15.43 -31.89 27.75
CA GLU A 2 14.13 -31.22 27.73
C GLU A 2 13.88 -30.77 26.31
N ILE A 3 13.02 -31.50 25.60
CA ILE A 3 12.38 -31.00 24.39
C ILE A 3 11.42 -29.92 24.90
N GLU A 4 11.95 -28.71 25.13
CA GLU A 4 11.13 -27.51 25.14
C GLU A 4 10.44 -27.48 23.77
N LYS A 5 9.20 -27.97 23.71
CA LYS A 5 8.28 -27.79 22.59
C LYS A 5 7.94 -26.30 22.53
N LYS A 6 8.91 -25.46 22.20
CA LYS A 6 8.67 -24.08 21.80
C LYS A 6 7.82 -24.15 20.56
N ILE A 7 6.65 -23.50 20.62
CA ILE A 7 5.80 -23.28 19.46
C ILE A 7 6.72 -22.79 18.35
N ASN A 8 6.79 -23.51 17.24
CA ASN A 8 7.65 -23.14 16.15
C ASN A 8 6.94 -22.07 15.33
N ILE A 9 7.62 -20.96 15.00
CA ILE A 9 7.05 -19.93 14.11
C ILE A 9 6.58 -20.51 12.77
N PHE A 10 7.04 -21.69 12.35
CA PHE A 10 6.48 -22.39 11.19
C PHE A 10 5.00 -22.76 11.30
N HIS A 11 4.44 -22.85 12.50
CA HIS A 11 3.00 -23.02 12.67
C HIS A 11 2.24 -21.70 12.55
N ILE A 12 2.90 -20.56 12.78
CA ILE A 12 2.27 -19.25 12.85
C ILE A 12 2.46 -18.47 11.55
N LEU A 13 3.65 -18.48 10.95
CA LEU A 13 3.98 -17.66 9.78
C LEU A 13 3.16 -18.01 8.53
N PRO A 14 2.92 -19.28 8.16
CA PRO A 14 2.04 -19.59 7.03
C PRO A 14 0.61 -19.12 7.28
N VAL A 15 0.11 -19.29 8.50
CA VAL A 15 -1.24 -18.85 8.88
C VAL A 15 -1.31 -17.32 8.90
N PHE A 16 -0.25 -16.65 9.34
CA PHE A 16 -0.10 -15.19 9.33
C PHE A 16 -0.03 -14.64 7.90
N LEU A 17 0.63 -15.35 6.98
CA LEU A 17 0.66 -14.99 5.57
C LEU A 17 -0.72 -15.16 4.90
N LEU A 18 -1.42 -16.25 5.21
CA LEU A 18 -2.81 -16.47 4.77
C LEU A 18 -3.76 -15.41 5.36
N ALA A 19 -3.52 -15.01 6.61
CA ALA A 19 -4.28 -13.97 7.28
C ALA A 19 -4.05 -12.59 6.67
N ALA A 20 -2.79 -12.26 6.36
CA ALA A 20 -2.41 -11.01 5.70
C ALA A 20 -2.97 -10.89 4.27
N PHE A 21 -3.46 -11.99 3.69
CA PHE A 21 -4.21 -11.99 2.44
C PHE A 21 -5.67 -11.55 2.64
N ILE A 22 -6.31 -11.99 3.72
CA ILE A 22 -7.72 -11.66 3.94
C ILE A 22 -7.76 -10.15 4.24
N LYS A 23 -8.43 -9.37 3.38
CA LYS A 23 -8.65 -7.92 3.53
C LYS A 23 -9.53 -7.55 4.74
N SER A 24 -9.51 -8.39 5.78
CA SER A 24 -10.14 -8.12 7.06
C SER A 24 -9.08 -7.56 8.00
N GLU A 25 -9.25 -6.29 8.35
CA GLU A 25 -8.44 -5.63 9.37
C GLU A 25 -8.41 -6.40 10.69
N TYR A 26 -9.55 -7.01 11.07
CA TYR A 26 -9.65 -7.78 12.30
C TYR A 26 -8.78 -9.03 12.29
N ILE A 27 -8.68 -9.67 11.12
CA ILE A 27 -7.80 -10.83 10.94
C ILE A 27 -6.35 -10.39 11.06
N PHE A 28 -5.93 -9.35 10.32
CA PHE A 28 -4.56 -8.82 10.45
C PHE A 28 -4.23 -8.42 11.91
N LEU A 29 -5.16 -7.79 12.62
CA LEU A 29 -5.01 -7.39 14.02
C LEU A 29 -4.83 -8.60 14.95
N PHE A 30 -5.70 -9.61 14.84
CA PHE A 30 -5.62 -10.84 15.63
C PHE A 30 -4.28 -11.54 15.43
N PHE A 31 -3.86 -11.67 14.17
CA PHE A 31 -2.59 -12.29 13.83
C PHE A 31 -1.40 -11.46 14.30
N SER A 32 -1.47 -10.13 14.21
CA SER A 32 -0.41 -9.23 14.71
C SER A 32 -0.25 -9.38 16.23
N PHE A 33 -1.38 -9.49 16.94
CA PHE A 33 -1.38 -9.78 18.37
C PHE A 33 -0.74 -11.14 18.67
N ALA A 34 -1.13 -12.20 17.97
CA ALA A 34 -0.54 -13.53 18.13
C ALA A 34 0.99 -13.53 17.87
N LEU A 35 1.44 -12.78 16.85
CA LEU A 35 2.85 -12.61 16.55
C LEU A 35 3.60 -11.88 17.68
N ILE A 36 3.01 -10.84 18.26
CA ILE A 36 3.62 -10.11 19.37
C ILE A 36 3.67 -10.97 20.64
N VAL A 37 2.60 -11.71 20.94
CA VAL A 37 2.61 -12.70 22.03
C VAL A 37 3.73 -13.72 21.80
N TYR A 38 3.89 -14.20 20.57
CA TYR A 38 4.99 -15.10 20.21
C TYR A 38 6.37 -14.45 20.40
N PHE A 39 6.54 -13.20 19.99
CA PHE A 39 7.77 -12.42 20.18
C PHE A 39 8.15 -12.30 21.66
N ILE A 40 7.17 -11.98 22.50
CA ILE A 40 7.32 -11.85 23.96
C ILE A 40 7.64 -13.22 24.59
N TYR A 41 6.88 -14.25 24.23
CA TYR A 41 7.04 -15.61 24.76
C TYR A 41 8.45 -16.17 24.47
N ASN A 42 8.96 -15.93 23.26
CA ASN A 42 10.29 -16.39 22.85
C ASN A 42 11.43 -15.52 23.39
N LYS A 43 11.14 -14.45 24.16
CA LYS A 43 12.12 -13.50 24.67
C LYS A 43 12.98 -12.90 23.55
N SER A 44 12.39 -12.69 22.37
CA SER A 44 13.05 -12.00 21.27
C SER A 44 13.29 -10.53 21.61
N ALA A 45 14.29 -9.94 20.97
CA ALA A 45 14.68 -8.56 21.20
C ALA A 45 14.56 -7.71 19.93
N PHE A 46 14.29 -6.42 20.13
CA PHE A 46 14.43 -5.43 19.06
C PHE A 46 15.89 -5.01 18.93
N TYR A 47 16.33 -4.85 17.70
CA TYR A 47 17.63 -4.30 17.34
C TYR A 47 17.49 -2.79 17.17
N ILE A 48 18.12 -2.01 18.05
CA ILE A 48 18.01 -0.55 18.11
C ILE A 48 18.63 0.08 16.88
N ASP A 49 19.76 -0.49 16.45
CA ASP A 49 20.52 -0.13 15.27
C ASP A 49 19.85 -0.53 13.94
N ASN A 50 18.68 -1.17 13.97
CA ASN A 50 17.87 -1.37 12.77
C ASN A 50 17.34 -0.01 12.26
N PRO A 51 17.76 0.45 11.08
CA PRO A 51 17.42 1.79 10.60
C PRO A 51 15.92 1.96 10.29
N PHE A 52 15.18 0.87 10.05
CA PHE A 52 13.72 0.94 9.89
C PHE A 52 13.00 1.42 11.16
N ASN A 53 13.65 1.34 12.34
CA ASN A 53 13.12 1.95 13.56
C ASN A 53 12.95 3.47 13.39
N TYR A 54 13.90 4.15 12.75
CA TYR A 54 13.82 5.59 12.52
C TYR A 54 12.67 5.94 11.58
N PHE A 55 12.49 5.15 10.52
CA PHE A 55 11.35 5.32 9.62
C PHE A 55 10.02 5.11 10.34
N PHE A 56 9.90 4.06 11.17
CA PHE A 56 8.68 3.83 11.97
C PHE A 56 8.40 4.94 12.99
N ILE A 57 9.44 5.43 13.69
CA ILE A 57 9.31 6.57 14.61
C ILE A 57 8.77 7.78 13.85
N TRP A 58 9.31 8.06 12.66
CA TRP A 58 8.82 9.16 11.83
C TRP A 58 7.39 8.97 11.35
N LEU A 59 6.99 7.78 10.90
CA LEU A 59 5.60 7.48 10.55
C LEU A 59 4.66 7.73 11.74
N SER A 60 5.10 7.34 12.95
CA SER A 60 4.36 7.58 14.19
C SER A 60 4.23 9.08 14.49
N ILE A 61 5.31 9.85 14.31
CA ILE A 61 5.30 11.33 14.46
C ILE A 61 4.37 11.97 13.41
N SER A 62 4.52 11.61 12.14
CA SER A 62 3.70 12.08 11.02
C SER A 62 2.21 11.79 11.25
N SER A 63 1.88 10.67 11.90
CA SER A 63 0.50 10.34 12.27
C SER A 63 -0.15 11.37 13.19
N PHE A 64 0.59 12.08 14.04
CA PHE A 64 0.02 13.15 14.87
C PHE A 64 -0.38 14.39 14.07
N PHE A 65 0.25 14.61 12.92
CA PHE A 65 -0.05 15.72 12.01
C PHE A 65 -1.04 15.33 10.89
N SER A 66 -1.51 14.09 10.92
CA SER A 66 -2.49 13.59 9.95
C SER A 66 -3.86 14.23 10.15
N ILE A 67 -4.61 14.31 9.05
CA ILE A 67 -6.02 14.71 9.04
C ILE A 67 -6.86 13.83 9.96
N ASN A 68 -6.51 12.56 10.06
CA ASN A 68 -7.08 11.63 11.02
C ASN A 68 -5.96 10.81 11.65
N SER A 69 -5.48 11.31 12.78
CA SER A 69 -4.35 10.76 13.52
C SER A 69 -4.56 9.34 14.01
N VAL A 70 -5.80 8.98 14.35
CA VAL A 70 -6.20 7.64 14.78
C VAL A 70 -5.93 6.60 13.70
N GLU A 71 -6.44 6.85 12.49
CA GLU A 71 -6.29 5.93 11.36
C GLU A 71 -4.84 5.88 10.88
N SER A 72 -4.16 7.03 10.85
CA SER A 72 -2.74 7.07 10.50
C SER A 72 -1.85 6.32 11.48
N PHE A 73 -2.16 6.39 12.77
CA PHE A 73 -1.44 5.63 13.77
C PHE A 73 -1.63 4.13 13.58
N TYR A 74 -2.85 3.70 13.22
CA TYR A 74 -3.13 2.30 12.88
C TYR A 74 -2.35 1.83 11.63
N VAL A 75 -2.19 2.67 10.61
CA VAL A 75 -1.37 2.34 9.44
C VAL A 75 0.12 2.27 9.80
N SER A 76 0.62 3.23 10.57
CA SER A 76 1.99 3.23 11.09
C SER A 76 2.30 1.99 11.94
N TRP A 77 1.33 1.53 12.74
CA TRP A 77 1.43 0.31 13.52
C TRP A 77 1.72 -0.94 12.67
N ARG A 78 1.19 -1.03 11.44
CA ARG A 78 1.51 -2.16 10.55
C ARG A 78 3.01 -2.27 10.28
N PHE A 79 3.72 -1.13 10.18
CA PHE A 79 5.18 -1.13 10.01
C PHE A 79 5.91 -1.65 11.25
N PHE A 80 5.41 -1.36 12.46
CA PHE A 80 5.96 -1.97 13.68
C PHE A 80 5.85 -3.49 13.64
N VAL A 81 4.71 -4.04 13.20
CA VAL A 81 4.54 -5.48 13.04
C VAL A 81 5.58 -6.05 12.07
N TYR A 82 5.89 -5.36 10.97
CA TYR A 82 6.93 -5.81 10.05
C TYR A 82 8.34 -5.78 10.65
N ILE A 83 8.65 -4.79 11.51
CA ILE A 83 9.90 -4.75 12.29
C ILE A 83 9.98 -5.90 13.30
N VAL A 84 8.86 -6.26 13.94
CA VAL A 84 8.76 -7.45 14.80
C VAL A 84 9.07 -8.71 13.99
N ILE A 85 8.47 -8.87 12.81
CA ILE A 85 8.74 -10.02 11.92
C ILE A 85 10.22 -10.10 11.56
N PHE A 86 10.80 -8.97 11.14
CA PHE A 86 12.22 -8.89 10.85
C PHE A 86 13.07 -9.37 12.04
N SER A 87 12.80 -8.85 13.23
CA SER A 87 13.55 -9.17 14.46
C SER A 87 13.44 -10.66 14.82
N ILE A 88 12.23 -11.23 14.73
CA ILE A 88 12.02 -12.66 14.98
C ILE A 88 12.82 -13.51 14.01
N ILE A 89 12.77 -13.19 12.71
CA ILE A 89 13.38 -14.00 11.65
C ILE A 89 14.91 -13.89 11.69
N TYR A 90 15.44 -12.70 11.95
CA TYR A 90 16.87 -12.44 12.03
C TYR A 90 17.56 -13.26 13.13
N GLU A 91 16.89 -13.49 14.27
CA GLU A 91 17.41 -14.31 15.37
C GLU A 91 17.44 -15.82 15.06
N LYS A 92 16.81 -16.30 13.98
CA LYS A 92 16.67 -17.74 13.70
C LYS A 92 17.92 -18.36 13.05
N PRO A 93 18.15 -19.68 13.23
CA PRO A 93 19.25 -20.38 12.59
C PRO A 93 19.02 -20.62 11.09
N GLN A 94 20.07 -21.03 10.37
CA GLN A 94 20.07 -21.23 8.91
C GLN A 94 18.96 -22.18 8.40
N SER A 95 18.58 -23.18 9.20
CA SER A 95 17.48 -24.11 8.86
C SER A 95 16.15 -23.38 8.58
N TYR A 96 15.93 -22.22 9.21
CA TYR A 96 14.73 -21.41 8.96
C TYR A 96 14.74 -20.76 7.58
N LYS A 97 15.91 -20.38 7.06
CA LYS A 97 16.05 -19.81 5.71
C LYS A 97 15.51 -20.76 4.65
N SER A 98 15.83 -22.04 4.76
CA SER A 98 15.36 -23.07 3.82
C SER A 98 13.84 -23.22 3.84
N ALA A 99 13.22 -23.20 5.01
CA ALA A 99 11.79 -23.43 5.13
C ALA A 99 10.94 -22.22 4.69
N ILE A 100 11.37 -20.97 4.97
CA ILE A 100 10.70 -19.77 4.43
C ILE A 100 10.78 -19.78 2.89
N LEU A 101 11.96 -20.08 2.34
CA LEU A 101 12.15 -20.17 0.90
C LEU A 101 11.24 -21.24 0.26
N LYS A 102 11.18 -22.45 0.85
CA LYS A 102 10.29 -23.53 0.39
C LYS A 102 8.83 -23.11 0.41
N MET A 103 8.40 -22.39 1.44
CA MET A 103 7.04 -21.86 1.54
C MET A 103 6.75 -20.82 0.44
N ILE A 104 7.66 -19.88 0.19
CA ILE A 104 7.52 -18.89 -0.89
C ILE A 104 7.42 -19.60 -2.25
N ILE A 105 8.32 -20.56 -2.52
CA ILE A 105 8.31 -21.34 -3.77
C ILE A 105 7.03 -22.16 -3.90
N PHE A 106 6.55 -22.78 -2.82
CA PHE A 106 5.32 -23.56 -2.82
C PHE A 106 4.09 -22.70 -3.15
N ILE A 107 3.92 -21.57 -2.47
CA ILE A 107 2.82 -20.64 -2.71
C ILE A 107 2.88 -20.12 -4.16
N SER A 108 4.07 -19.72 -4.61
CA SER A 108 4.27 -19.19 -5.97
C SER A 108 4.04 -20.28 -7.03
N GLY A 109 4.52 -21.50 -6.81
CA GLY A 109 4.31 -22.65 -7.70
C GLY A 109 2.84 -23.03 -7.81
N PHE A 110 2.11 -23.03 -6.69
CA PHE A 110 0.66 -23.27 -6.68
C PHE A 110 -0.09 -22.22 -7.52
N LEU A 111 0.21 -20.93 -7.32
CA LEU A 111 -0.41 -19.84 -8.09
C LEU A 111 -0.05 -19.91 -9.58
N MET A 112 1.20 -20.24 -9.89
CA MET A 112 1.68 -20.45 -11.26
C MET A 112 0.88 -21.56 -11.96
N LEU A 113 0.69 -22.71 -11.29
CA LEU A 113 -0.09 -23.82 -11.82
C LEU A 113 -1.56 -23.45 -12.04
N LEU A 114 -2.16 -22.68 -11.13
CA LEU A 114 -3.52 -22.18 -11.31
C LEU A 114 -3.66 -21.24 -12.49
N ILE A 115 -2.69 -20.33 -12.70
CA ILE A 115 -2.70 -19.43 -13.85
C ILE A 115 -2.54 -20.22 -15.15
N PHE A 116 -1.65 -21.22 -15.17
CA PHE A 116 -1.48 -22.10 -16.33
C PHE A 116 -2.75 -22.87 -16.63
N TYR A 117 -3.39 -23.43 -15.60
CA TYR A 117 -4.66 -24.13 -15.76
C TYR A 117 -5.73 -23.22 -16.39
N ASN A 118 -5.94 -22.03 -15.83
CA ASN A 118 -6.92 -21.08 -16.36
C ASN A 118 -6.57 -20.63 -17.78
N PHE A 119 -5.29 -20.41 -18.08
CA PHE A 119 -4.84 -19.96 -19.40
C PHE A 119 -5.06 -21.03 -20.47
N PHE A 120 -4.58 -22.26 -20.24
CA PHE A 120 -4.63 -23.33 -21.23
C PHE A 120 -6.01 -23.98 -21.35
N PHE A 121 -6.78 -24.10 -20.26
CA PHE A 121 -8.06 -24.80 -20.28
C PHE A 121 -9.28 -23.88 -20.30
N MET A 122 -9.17 -22.66 -19.77
CA MET A 122 -10.30 -21.72 -19.68
C MET A 122 -10.12 -20.49 -20.59
N GLY A 123 -9.00 -20.39 -21.33
CA GLY A 123 -8.71 -19.26 -22.22
C GLY A 123 -8.63 -17.91 -21.50
N SER A 124 -8.37 -17.91 -20.18
CA SER A 124 -8.32 -16.68 -19.38
C SER A 124 -7.14 -16.67 -18.44
N VAL A 125 -6.52 -15.51 -18.24
CA VAL A 125 -5.44 -15.36 -17.24
C VAL A 125 -6.10 -15.03 -15.91
N LYS A 126 -6.64 -16.04 -15.22
CA LYS A 126 -7.23 -15.95 -13.87
C LYS A 126 -6.45 -16.82 -12.89
N GLY A 127 -6.77 -16.73 -11.60
CA GLY A 127 -6.11 -17.43 -10.50
C GLY A 127 -5.11 -16.56 -9.73
N TYR A 128 -4.69 -15.42 -10.30
CA TYR A 128 -3.88 -14.45 -9.56
C TYR A 128 -4.69 -13.74 -8.46
N GLU A 129 -6.01 -13.72 -8.57
CA GLU A 129 -6.94 -13.04 -7.67
C GLU A 129 -6.90 -13.63 -6.24
N ILE A 130 -6.32 -14.82 -6.08
CA ILE A 130 -6.06 -15.47 -4.78
C ILE A 130 -5.11 -14.65 -3.92
N LEU A 131 -4.29 -13.75 -4.47
CA LEU A 131 -3.51 -12.78 -3.68
C LEU A 131 -4.14 -11.38 -3.63
N GLY A 132 -5.34 -11.24 -4.18
CA GLY A 132 -6.07 -10.00 -4.30
C GLY A 132 -6.26 -9.57 -5.75
N LYS A 133 -7.10 -8.54 -5.96
CA LYS A 133 -7.47 -8.05 -7.30
C LYS A 133 -6.28 -7.53 -8.13
N ASN A 134 -5.15 -7.21 -7.51
CA ASN A 134 -3.97 -6.70 -8.21
C ASN A 134 -3.05 -7.85 -8.64
N LYS A 135 -3.04 -8.15 -9.94
CA LYS A 135 -2.17 -9.16 -10.57
C LYS A 135 -0.67 -8.97 -10.28
N ASN A 136 -0.23 -7.76 -9.95
CA ASN A 136 1.17 -7.47 -9.65
C ASN A 136 1.66 -8.14 -8.36
N TYR A 137 0.78 -8.51 -7.43
CA TYR A 137 1.19 -9.27 -6.24
C TYR A 137 1.73 -10.65 -6.63
N SER A 138 0.99 -11.39 -7.45
CA SER A 138 1.44 -12.69 -7.98
C SER A 138 2.65 -12.54 -8.89
N ALA A 139 2.70 -11.51 -9.73
CA ALA A 139 3.86 -11.27 -10.58
C ALA A 139 5.14 -10.97 -9.77
N SER A 140 5.01 -10.28 -8.62
CA SER A 140 6.13 -10.04 -7.70
C SER A 140 6.68 -11.35 -7.12
N LEU A 141 5.79 -12.26 -6.71
CA LEU A 141 6.18 -13.59 -6.24
C LEU A 141 6.89 -14.42 -7.33
N PHE A 142 6.39 -14.33 -8.57
CA PHE A 142 7.02 -15.00 -9.69
C PHE A 142 8.39 -14.40 -10.02
N SER A 143 8.55 -13.07 -9.89
CA SER A 143 9.85 -12.41 -10.08
C SER A 143 10.88 -12.89 -9.07
N ILE A 144 10.53 -12.96 -7.77
CA ILE A 144 11.46 -13.46 -6.74
C ILE A 144 11.78 -14.96 -6.90
N CYS A 145 10.83 -15.77 -7.36
CA CYS A 145 11.08 -17.19 -7.63
C CYS A 145 11.91 -17.39 -8.90
N ALA A 146 11.62 -16.62 -9.96
CA ALA A 146 12.40 -16.65 -11.20
C ALA A 146 13.86 -16.30 -10.93
N ILE A 147 14.15 -15.23 -10.19
CA ILE A 147 15.54 -14.88 -9.86
C ILE A 147 16.22 -15.96 -8.99
N TYR A 148 15.49 -16.61 -8.08
CA TYR A 148 15.99 -17.76 -7.32
C TYR A 148 16.42 -18.92 -8.24
N PHE A 149 15.54 -19.36 -9.14
CA PHE A 149 15.85 -20.46 -10.06
C PHE A 149 16.94 -20.10 -11.06
N TYR A 150 16.98 -18.85 -11.53
CA TYR A 150 18.04 -18.34 -12.40
C TYR A 150 19.41 -18.34 -11.70
N HIS A 151 19.47 -17.81 -10.47
CA HIS A 151 20.67 -17.83 -9.66
C HIS A 151 21.15 -19.27 -9.38
N SER A 152 20.22 -20.18 -9.05
CA SER A 152 20.53 -21.60 -8.83
C SER A 152 21.01 -22.30 -10.11
N PHE A 153 20.46 -21.96 -11.28
CA PHE A 153 20.91 -22.48 -12.57
C PHE A 153 22.38 -22.12 -12.85
N LEU A 154 22.79 -20.89 -12.56
CA LEU A 154 24.18 -20.45 -12.76
C LEU A 154 25.17 -21.09 -11.78
N ASN A 155 24.71 -21.45 -10.58
CA ASN A 155 25.57 -21.94 -9.49
C ASN A 155 25.73 -23.46 -9.42
N LYS A 156 24.82 -24.23 -10.01
CA LYS A 156 24.95 -25.69 -10.01
C LYS A 156 26.03 -26.11 -11.00
N GLU A 157 26.65 -27.26 -10.77
CA GLU A 157 27.58 -27.87 -11.74
C GLU A 157 26.89 -28.98 -12.54
N GLU A 158 26.15 -29.83 -11.83
CA GLU A 158 25.39 -30.97 -12.36
C GLU A 158 24.32 -30.57 -13.40
N LEU A 159 24.19 -31.38 -14.46
CA LEU A 159 23.31 -31.12 -15.59
C LEU A 159 21.82 -31.17 -15.22
N TRP A 160 21.38 -32.18 -14.47
CA TRP A 160 19.96 -32.36 -14.14
C TRP A 160 19.40 -31.22 -13.27
N PRO A 161 20.03 -30.84 -12.14
CA PRO A 161 19.60 -29.66 -11.39
C PRO A 161 19.59 -28.38 -12.22
N LYS A 162 20.53 -28.19 -13.16
CA LYS A 162 20.51 -27.05 -14.09
C LYS A 162 19.27 -27.05 -14.96
N ILE A 163 18.96 -28.18 -15.62
CA ILE A 163 17.78 -28.30 -16.48
C ILE A 163 16.51 -28.02 -15.69
N LEU A 164 16.36 -28.62 -14.50
CA LEU A 164 15.19 -28.39 -13.64
C LEU A 164 15.05 -26.90 -13.23
N ASN A 165 16.15 -26.25 -12.86
CA ASN A 165 16.14 -24.83 -12.52
C ASN A 165 15.81 -23.96 -13.73
N LEU A 166 16.31 -24.30 -14.92
CA LEU A 166 15.98 -23.58 -16.16
C LEU A 166 14.51 -23.71 -16.54
N LEU A 167 13.93 -24.91 -16.39
CA LEU A 167 12.50 -25.16 -16.61
C LEU A 167 11.64 -24.39 -15.60
N ALA A 168 11.98 -24.42 -14.32
CA ALA A 168 11.29 -23.67 -13.28
C ALA A 168 11.38 -22.15 -13.53
N PHE A 169 12.58 -21.63 -13.85
CA PHE A 169 12.76 -20.24 -14.26
C PHE A 169 11.86 -19.88 -15.44
N SER A 170 11.85 -20.70 -16.50
CA SER A 170 11.05 -20.46 -17.70
C SER A 170 9.56 -20.43 -17.39
N ALA A 171 9.08 -21.31 -16.50
CA ALA A 171 7.68 -21.35 -16.08
C ALA A 171 7.26 -20.07 -15.30
N PHE A 172 8.08 -19.63 -14.34
CA PHE A 172 7.83 -18.37 -13.63
C PHE A 172 7.94 -17.16 -14.54
N PHE A 173 8.93 -17.12 -15.42
CA PHE A 173 9.09 -16.06 -16.41
C PHE A 173 7.87 -15.98 -17.35
N PHE A 174 7.41 -17.11 -17.86
CA PHE A 174 6.20 -17.18 -18.69
C PHE A 174 4.96 -16.68 -17.94
N SER A 175 4.85 -16.98 -16.65
CA SER A 175 3.75 -16.45 -15.82
C SER A 175 3.78 -14.93 -15.66
N ILE A 176 4.97 -14.32 -15.59
CA ILE A 176 5.11 -12.86 -15.59
C ILE A 176 4.63 -12.28 -16.93
N ILE A 177 4.90 -12.96 -18.05
CA ILE A 177 4.36 -12.60 -19.39
C ILE A 177 2.84 -12.66 -19.37
N LEU A 178 2.25 -13.77 -18.94
CA LEU A 178 0.79 -13.91 -18.89
C LEU A 178 0.13 -12.82 -18.04
N LEU A 179 0.73 -12.46 -16.92
CA LEU A 179 0.20 -11.40 -16.05
C LEU A 179 0.43 -9.98 -16.59
N ASN A 180 1.27 -9.78 -17.61
CA ASN A 180 1.59 -8.47 -18.17
C ASN A 180 2.00 -7.47 -17.06
N SER A 181 2.97 -7.87 -16.22
CA SER A 181 3.52 -7.03 -15.13
C SER A 181 4.91 -6.50 -15.48
N ARG A 182 4.96 -5.25 -15.96
CA ARG A 182 6.20 -4.61 -16.41
C ARG A 182 7.20 -4.36 -15.29
N GLY A 183 6.70 -4.00 -14.11
CA GLY A 183 7.57 -3.82 -12.93
C GLY A 183 8.32 -5.12 -12.59
N SER A 184 7.62 -6.26 -12.62
CA SER A 184 8.25 -7.58 -12.41
C SER A 184 9.26 -7.93 -13.50
N PHE A 185 8.97 -7.60 -14.76
CA PHE A 185 9.91 -7.80 -15.88
C PHE A 185 11.18 -6.98 -15.73
N LEU A 186 11.04 -5.67 -15.47
CA LEU A 186 12.17 -4.77 -15.31
C LEU A 186 13.04 -5.19 -14.11
N ALA A 187 12.42 -5.54 -12.99
CA ALA A 187 13.12 -6.06 -11.82
C ALA A 187 13.91 -7.33 -12.15
N LEU A 188 13.26 -8.30 -12.80
CA LEU A 188 13.92 -9.55 -13.18
C LEU A 188 15.04 -9.33 -14.19
N PHE A 189 14.83 -8.50 -15.22
CA PHE A 189 15.84 -8.15 -16.22
C PHE A 189 17.10 -7.54 -15.59
N PHE A 190 16.90 -6.55 -14.73
CA PHE A 190 18.00 -5.87 -14.02
C PHE A 190 18.79 -6.85 -13.16
N LEU A 191 18.09 -7.71 -12.40
CA LEU A 191 18.74 -8.65 -11.50
C LEU A 191 19.39 -9.83 -12.21
N MET A 192 18.82 -10.32 -13.32
CA MET A 192 19.45 -11.32 -14.17
C MET A 192 20.76 -10.77 -14.75
N THR A 193 20.79 -9.48 -15.14
CA THR A 193 22.00 -8.82 -15.61
C THR A 193 23.08 -8.77 -14.53
N ILE A 194 22.73 -8.35 -13.31
CA ILE A 194 23.66 -8.32 -12.17
C ILE A 194 24.16 -9.72 -11.84
N THR A 195 23.26 -10.70 -11.73
CA THR A 195 23.60 -12.09 -11.39
C THR A 195 24.50 -12.71 -12.47
N SER A 196 24.18 -12.50 -13.74
CA SER A 196 25.03 -12.90 -14.86
C SER A 196 26.43 -12.30 -14.79
N TYR A 197 26.54 -11.01 -14.47
CA TYR A 197 27.82 -10.33 -14.38
C TYR A 197 28.73 -10.96 -13.30
N ILE A 198 28.14 -11.43 -12.20
CA ILE A 198 28.85 -12.04 -11.07
C ILE A 198 29.34 -13.45 -11.41
N TYR A 199 28.51 -14.26 -12.07
CA TYR A 199 28.78 -15.69 -12.25
C TYR A 199 29.33 -16.06 -13.64
N LEU A 200 29.07 -15.29 -14.69
CA LEU A 200 29.58 -15.57 -16.03
C LEU A 200 30.97 -14.96 -16.24
N LYS A 201 31.82 -15.65 -17.01
CA LYS A 201 33.09 -15.05 -17.46
C LYS A 201 32.81 -13.84 -18.35
N LYS A 202 33.64 -12.78 -18.24
CA LYS A 202 33.46 -11.50 -18.96
C LYS A 202 33.12 -11.62 -20.45
N LYS A 203 33.74 -12.58 -21.16
CA LYS A 203 33.46 -12.80 -22.59
C LYS A 203 32.03 -13.29 -22.87
N TYR A 204 31.49 -14.16 -22.01
CA TYR A 204 30.13 -14.68 -22.14
C TYR A 204 29.09 -13.66 -21.67
N PHE A 205 29.43 -12.82 -20.68
CA PHE A 205 28.56 -11.73 -20.23
C PHE A 205 28.22 -10.75 -21.36
N LYS A 206 29.19 -10.37 -22.21
CA LYS A 206 28.93 -9.46 -23.35
C LYS A 206 27.97 -10.05 -24.37
N ILE A 207 28.15 -11.33 -24.72
CA ILE A 207 27.27 -12.06 -25.64
C ILE A 207 25.88 -12.17 -25.03
N TYR A 208 25.80 -12.60 -23.78
CA TYR A 208 24.56 -12.66 -23.02
C TYR A 208 23.83 -11.32 -23.03
N LEU A 209 24.51 -10.22 -22.69
CA LEU A 209 23.93 -8.88 -22.64
C LEU A 209 23.41 -8.44 -24.01
N GLY A 210 24.13 -8.71 -25.10
CA GLY A 210 23.68 -8.40 -26.46
C GLY A 210 22.41 -9.15 -26.85
N VAL A 211 22.38 -10.47 -26.64
CA VAL A 211 21.20 -11.30 -26.91
C VAL A 211 20.03 -10.91 -26.01
N PHE A 212 20.30 -10.64 -24.73
CA PHE A 212 19.28 -10.33 -23.74
C PHE A 212 18.66 -8.94 -23.97
N LEU A 213 19.45 -7.94 -24.35
CA LEU A 213 18.96 -6.62 -24.76
C LEU A 213 18.12 -6.71 -26.03
N LEU A 214 18.54 -7.52 -27.02
CA LEU A 214 17.75 -7.74 -28.23
C LEU A 214 16.38 -8.33 -27.90
N LEU A 215 16.34 -9.39 -27.09
CA LEU A 215 15.09 -10.02 -26.66
C LEU A 215 14.21 -9.06 -25.84
N PHE A 216 14.81 -8.27 -24.96
CA PHE A 216 14.10 -7.29 -24.14
C PHE A 216 13.48 -6.18 -25.02
N VAL A 217 14.23 -5.65 -25.99
CA VAL A 217 13.72 -4.65 -26.94
C VAL A 217 12.63 -5.25 -27.83
N SER A 218 12.80 -6.49 -28.32
CA SER A 218 11.74 -7.18 -29.07
C SER A 218 10.48 -7.34 -28.23
N LEU A 219 10.61 -7.74 -26.96
CA LEU A 219 9.47 -7.81 -26.05
C LEU A 219 8.81 -6.45 -25.87
N LEU A 220 9.57 -5.36 -25.66
CA LEU A 220 8.98 -4.02 -25.56
C LEU A 220 8.29 -3.56 -26.85
N TYR A 221 8.81 -3.97 -28.01
CA TYR A 221 8.22 -3.62 -29.31
C TYR A 221 6.89 -4.33 -29.55
N PHE A 222 6.81 -5.63 -29.25
CA PHE A 222 5.60 -6.43 -29.47
C PHE A 222 4.54 -6.26 -28.37
N TYR A 223 4.89 -5.63 -27.25
CA TYR A 223 4.04 -5.58 -26.06
C TYR A 223 3.76 -4.12 -25.69
N ASP A 224 2.62 -3.57 -26.14
CA ASP A 224 2.16 -2.16 -25.97
C ASP A 224 2.77 -1.49 -24.73
N PRO A 225 3.96 -0.84 -24.84
CA PRO A 225 4.80 -0.54 -23.68
C PRO A 225 4.23 0.57 -22.80
N PHE A 226 3.14 1.20 -23.25
CA PHE A 226 2.45 2.28 -22.57
C PHE A 226 1.04 1.88 -22.09
N LYS A 227 0.56 0.68 -22.43
CA LYS A 227 -0.86 0.29 -22.22
C LYS A 227 -1.78 1.40 -22.74
N ILE A 228 -1.49 1.94 -23.91
CA ILE A 228 -2.31 3.01 -24.50
C ILE A 228 -3.77 2.53 -24.64
N SER A 229 -3.94 1.21 -24.77
CA SER A 229 -5.22 0.51 -24.80
C SER A 229 -5.90 0.29 -23.43
N GLU A 230 -5.22 0.45 -22.28
CA GLU A 230 -5.86 0.33 -20.95
C GLU A 230 -6.13 1.74 -20.35
N PRO A 231 -7.39 2.18 -20.23
CA PRO A 231 -7.75 3.51 -19.75
C PRO A 231 -7.11 3.89 -18.41
N ASN A 232 -7.02 2.94 -17.47
CA ASN A 232 -6.47 3.18 -16.13
C ASN A 232 -4.94 3.34 -16.10
N SER A 233 -4.23 2.78 -17.08
CA SER A 233 -2.76 2.76 -17.06
C SER A 233 -2.16 4.01 -17.71
N TYR A 234 -2.84 4.59 -18.71
CA TYR A 234 -2.44 5.85 -19.34
C TYR A 234 -2.50 7.04 -18.38
N MET A 235 -3.30 6.96 -17.31
CA MET A 235 -3.52 8.06 -16.36
C MET A 235 -2.49 8.17 -15.24
N ARG A 236 -1.52 7.23 -15.15
CA ARG A 236 -0.49 7.23 -14.10
C ARG A 236 0.33 8.53 -14.02
N PRO A 237 0.78 9.15 -15.13
CA PRO A 237 1.49 10.44 -15.06
C PRO A 237 0.67 11.53 -14.39
N TYR A 238 -0.63 11.59 -14.60
CA TYR A 238 -1.51 12.57 -13.95
C TYR A 238 -1.73 12.27 -12.46
N ILE A 239 -1.78 10.99 -12.08
CA ILE A 239 -1.77 10.58 -10.66
C ILE A 239 -0.46 11.02 -10.00
N TRP A 240 0.68 10.88 -10.68
CA TRP A 240 1.98 11.34 -10.17
C TRP A 240 2.03 12.86 -10.05
N LEU A 241 1.52 13.61 -11.03
CA LEU A 241 1.40 15.06 -10.92
C LEU A 241 0.52 15.49 -9.74
N SER A 242 -0.58 14.78 -9.48
CA SER A 242 -1.43 15.02 -8.30
C SER A 242 -0.67 14.72 -7.00
N SER A 243 0.13 13.65 -6.99
CA SER A 243 0.99 13.29 -5.87
C SER A 243 2.06 14.37 -5.60
N LEU A 244 2.69 14.90 -6.65
CA LEU A 244 3.66 16.00 -6.54
C LEU A 244 3.02 17.27 -5.98
N LYS A 245 1.79 17.62 -6.41
CA LYS A 245 1.04 18.74 -5.82
C LYS A 245 0.80 18.52 -4.33
N ALA A 246 0.43 17.31 -3.91
CA ALA A 246 0.24 16.98 -2.50
C ALA A 246 1.55 17.12 -1.70
N ILE A 247 2.67 16.60 -2.23
CA ILE A 247 3.99 16.72 -1.61
C ILE A 247 4.41 18.19 -1.45
N LEU A 248 4.17 19.03 -2.46
CA LEU A 248 4.49 20.46 -2.39
C LEU A 248 3.65 21.21 -1.35
N ASN A 249 2.43 20.76 -1.07
CA ASN A 249 1.57 21.37 -0.04
C ASN A 249 1.88 20.86 1.38
N TYR A 250 2.38 19.62 1.51
CA TYR A 250 2.68 18.99 2.80
C TYR A 250 4.09 18.35 2.81
N PRO A 251 5.17 19.13 2.60
CA PRO A 251 6.49 18.58 2.28
C PRO A 251 7.17 17.87 3.45
N LEU A 252 6.91 18.29 4.69
CA LEU A 252 7.59 17.75 5.87
C LEU A 252 6.94 16.46 6.36
N THR A 253 5.67 16.54 6.79
CA THR A 253 4.95 15.46 7.47
C THR A 253 4.06 14.64 6.53
N GLY A 254 3.82 15.10 5.31
CA GLY A 254 2.78 14.54 4.45
C GLY A 254 1.38 14.80 5.00
N ILE A 255 0.39 14.13 4.40
CA ILE A 255 -1.03 14.22 4.76
C ILE A 255 -1.42 13.22 5.86
N GLY A 256 -0.56 12.24 6.15
CA GLY A 256 -0.77 11.18 7.12
C GLY A 256 -0.66 9.78 6.49
N PRO A 257 -0.03 8.81 7.16
CA PRO A 257 -0.02 7.40 6.75
C PRO A 257 -1.42 6.88 6.44
N GLY A 258 -1.59 6.25 5.28
CA GLY A 258 -2.86 5.71 4.80
C GLY A 258 -3.83 6.70 4.13
N PHE A 259 -3.47 7.98 4.01
CA PHE A 259 -4.37 9.01 3.48
C PHE A 259 -4.06 9.44 2.04
N PHE A 260 -3.41 8.57 1.24
CA PHE A 260 -3.21 8.88 -0.18
C PHE A 260 -4.53 9.16 -0.93
N GLU A 261 -5.59 8.39 -0.68
CA GLU A 261 -6.88 8.60 -1.35
C GLU A 261 -7.46 10.00 -1.11
N TYR A 262 -7.32 10.50 0.13
CA TYR A 262 -7.71 11.86 0.48
C TYR A 262 -6.85 12.89 -0.26
N ALA A 263 -5.53 12.68 -0.29
CA ALA A 263 -4.60 13.54 -1.03
C ALA A 263 -4.98 13.60 -2.52
N PHE A 264 -5.28 12.44 -3.12
CA PHE A 264 -5.71 12.37 -4.50
C PHE A 264 -7.01 13.13 -4.72
N SER A 265 -8.03 12.92 -3.89
CA SER A 265 -9.31 13.65 -3.98
C SER A 265 -9.15 15.17 -3.94
N LYS A 266 -8.19 15.68 -3.15
CA LYS A 266 -7.89 17.12 -3.04
C LYS A 266 -7.13 17.68 -4.25
N PHE A 267 -6.21 16.91 -4.82
CA PHE A 267 -5.30 17.37 -5.88
C PHE A 267 -5.56 16.75 -7.27
N LYS A 268 -6.69 16.04 -7.43
CA LYS A 268 -7.08 15.36 -8.67
C LYS A 268 -7.18 16.32 -9.87
N PHE A 269 -7.05 15.74 -11.04
CA PHE A 269 -7.12 16.41 -12.33
C PHE A 269 -8.50 16.20 -12.95
N ALA A 270 -8.85 16.99 -13.97
CA ALA A 270 -10.05 16.73 -14.75
C ALA A 270 -9.81 15.53 -15.68
N TYR A 271 -10.65 14.52 -15.59
CA TYR A 271 -10.64 13.36 -16.50
C TYR A 271 -12.07 12.86 -16.69
N PHE A 272 -12.53 12.86 -17.94
CA PHE A 272 -13.85 12.37 -18.30
C PHE A 272 -13.86 10.85 -18.37
N ASP A 273 -14.57 10.23 -17.43
CA ASP A 273 -14.76 8.77 -17.34
C ASP A 273 -16.01 8.27 -18.10
N GLY A 274 -16.69 9.16 -18.82
CA GLY A 274 -17.99 8.90 -19.47
C GLY A 274 -19.19 9.46 -18.69
N ALA A 275 -19.03 9.79 -17.41
CA ALA A 275 -20.08 10.35 -16.55
C ALA A 275 -19.71 11.72 -15.97
N SER A 276 -18.46 11.93 -15.54
CA SER A 276 -18.01 13.17 -14.90
C SER A 276 -16.51 13.38 -15.08
N PHE A 277 -16.08 14.65 -15.05
CA PHE A 277 -14.66 15.00 -15.07
C PHE A 277 -13.94 14.77 -13.74
N TYR A 278 -14.67 14.60 -12.63
CA TYR A 278 -14.09 14.56 -11.29
C TYR A 278 -14.59 13.41 -10.42
N ASN A 279 -15.38 12.49 -10.98
CA ASN A 279 -15.93 11.33 -10.26
C ASN A 279 -14.99 10.12 -10.27
N HIS A 280 -13.68 10.35 -10.35
CA HIS A 280 -12.67 9.30 -10.28
C HIS A 280 -11.84 9.43 -9.00
N THR A 281 -11.42 8.29 -8.47
CA THR A 281 -10.56 8.16 -7.28
C THR A 281 -9.46 7.14 -7.52
N THR A 282 -8.38 7.24 -6.75
CA THR A 282 -7.38 6.17 -6.63
C THR A 282 -6.87 6.12 -5.19
N VAL A 283 -6.64 4.91 -4.70
CA VAL A 283 -6.18 4.66 -3.34
C VAL A 283 -4.66 4.73 -3.19
N HIS A 284 -3.91 4.87 -4.29
CA HIS A 284 -2.44 4.91 -4.26
C HIS A 284 -1.79 5.57 -5.49
N ALA A 285 -0.52 5.97 -5.34
CA ALA A 285 0.28 6.63 -6.37
C ALA A 285 0.78 5.71 -7.50
N HIS A 286 0.62 4.39 -7.40
CA HIS A 286 1.32 3.41 -8.24
C HIS A 286 2.86 3.56 -8.24
N SER A 287 3.42 4.08 -7.15
CA SER A 287 4.85 4.11 -6.86
C SER A 287 5.01 4.22 -5.35
N GLU A 288 5.72 3.29 -4.73
CA GLU A 288 5.86 3.26 -3.27
C GLU A 288 6.50 4.54 -2.73
N ILE A 289 7.53 5.03 -3.42
CA ILE A 289 8.26 6.24 -3.03
C ILE A 289 7.36 7.47 -3.08
N LEU A 290 6.56 7.62 -4.15
CA LEU A 290 5.60 8.72 -4.23
C LEU A 290 4.50 8.60 -3.18
N ASN A 291 4.02 7.38 -2.89
CA ASN A 291 3.01 7.17 -1.87
C ASN A 291 3.53 7.54 -0.47
N ILE A 292 4.73 7.07 -0.12
CA ILE A 292 5.42 7.43 1.13
C ILE A 292 5.64 8.94 1.20
N ALA A 293 6.03 9.59 0.10
CA ALA A 293 6.22 11.04 0.05
C ALA A 293 4.92 11.82 0.34
N VAL A 294 3.80 11.39 -0.24
CA VAL A 294 2.49 12.03 -0.02
C VAL A 294 2.01 11.83 1.42
N GLU A 295 2.20 10.63 1.96
CA GLU A 295 1.65 10.26 3.27
C GLU A 295 2.53 10.70 4.45
N SER A 296 3.86 10.68 4.29
CA SER A 296 4.81 10.93 5.37
C SER A 296 5.82 12.05 5.09
N GLY A 297 5.68 12.72 3.94
CA GLY A 297 6.55 13.80 3.51
C GLY A 297 7.93 13.34 3.04
N ILE A 298 8.75 14.30 2.64
CA ILE A 298 10.11 14.09 2.10
C ILE A 298 11.01 13.46 3.17
N LEU A 299 10.81 13.80 4.45
CA LEU A 299 11.60 13.20 5.54
C LEU A 299 11.31 11.69 5.68
N GLY A 300 10.05 11.28 5.48
CA GLY A 300 9.70 9.86 5.47
C GLY A 300 10.37 9.11 4.31
N VAL A 301 10.40 9.71 3.12
CA VAL A 301 11.15 9.15 1.97
C VAL A 301 12.63 9.03 2.29
N PHE A 302 13.24 10.07 2.85
CA PHE A 302 14.65 10.06 3.22
C PHE A 302 14.96 8.93 4.21
N LEU A 303 14.17 8.79 5.27
CA LEU A 303 14.36 7.75 6.29
C LEU A 303 14.10 6.35 5.72
N PHE A 304 13.13 6.20 4.81
CA PHE A 304 12.90 4.94 4.11
C PHE A 304 14.08 4.56 3.21
N ILE A 305 14.56 5.48 2.37
CA ILE A 305 15.72 5.27 1.50
C ILE A 305 16.98 5.01 2.33
N TYR A 306 17.19 5.74 3.43
CA TYR A 306 18.28 5.51 4.36
C TYR A 306 18.22 4.10 4.95
N SER A 307 17.02 3.65 5.35
CA SER A 307 16.80 2.30 5.88
C SER A 307 17.12 1.24 4.84
N LEU A 308 16.65 1.40 3.60
CA LEU A 308 16.98 0.51 2.48
C LEU A 308 18.48 0.52 2.17
N TYR A 309 19.11 1.69 2.16
CA TYR A 309 20.53 1.81 1.93
C TYR A 309 21.32 1.01 2.99
N LYS A 310 21.07 1.25 4.27
CA LYS A 310 21.77 0.56 5.36
C LYS A 310 21.47 -0.93 5.46
N THR A 311 20.22 -1.34 5.25
CA THR A 311 19.81 -2.76 5.38
C THR A 311 19.93 -3.58 4.12
N LEU A 312 20.03 -2.99 2.94
CA LEU A 312 20.04 -3.76 1.70
C LEU A 312 21.27 -3.46 0.86
N LEU A 313 21.62 -2.18 0.69
CA LEU A 313 22.67 -1.76 -0.25
C LEU A 313 24.07 -1.74 0.37
N VAL A 314 24.19 -1.37 1.64
CA VAL A 314 25.45 -1.40 2.39
C VAL A 314 25.82 -2.85 2.67
N ASP A 315 27.03 -3.20 2.26
CA ASP A 315 27.58 -4.55 2.34
C ASP A 315 26.69 -5.61 1.68
N MET A 316 25.99 -5.22 0.60
CA MET A 316 25.17 -6.15 -0.16
C MET A 316 26.04 -7.29 -0.71
N ASP A 317 25.86 -8.48 -0.18
CA ASP A 317 26.34 -9.69 -0.83
C ASP A 317 25.39 -10.04 -1.99
N PHE A 318 25.77 -9.65 -3.21
CA PHE A 318 25.03 -10.01 -4.42
C PHE A 318 25.07 -11.51 -4.74
N LYS A 319 25.88 -12.32 -4.03
CA LYS A 319 25.80 -13.79 -4.07
C LYS A 319 24.72 -14.33 -3.12
N ASN A 320 24.25 -13.52 -2.17
CA ASN A 320 23.15 -13.90 -1.30
C ASN A 320 21.81 -13.74 -2.02
N ILE A 321 21.17 -14.87 -2.31
CA ILE A 321 19.91 -14.89 -3.05
C ILE A 321 18.77 -14.15 -2.35
N PHE A 322 18.75 -14.08 -1.01
CA PHE A 322 17.72 -13.33 -0.30
C PHE A 322 17.82 -11.82 -0.54
N SER A 323 19.04 -11.30 -0.70
CA SER A 323 19.28 -9.89 -1.08
C SER A 323 18.70 -9.61 -2.47
N LEU A 324 18.97 -10.48 -3.44
CA LEU A 324 18.45 -10.34 -4.81
C LEU A 324 16.92 -10.44 -4.85
N MET A 325 16.32 -11.35 -4.07
CA MET A 325 14.86 -11.47 -3.96
C MET A 325 14.22 -10.22 -3.31
N ALA A 326 14.82 -9.67 -2.24
CA ALA A 326 14.33 -8.43 -1.63
C ALA A 326 14.46 -7.24 -2.61
N LEU A 327 15.58 -7.17 -3.34
CA LEU A 327 15.82 -6.13 -4.34
C LEU A 327 14.84 -6.23 -5.53
N SER A 328 14.40 -7.44 -5.91
CA SER A 328 13.37 -7.64 -6.94
C SER A 328 12.05 -6.96 -6.54
N LEU A 329 11.60 -7.17 -5.30
CA LEU A 329 10.40 -6.51 -4.77
C LEU A 329 10.58 -4.99 -4.73
N LEU A 330 11.74 -4.51 -4.27
CA LEU A 330 12.02 -3.09 -4.20
C LEU A 330 11.98 -2.42 -5.58
N ILE A 331 12.66 -2.99 -6.58
CA ILE A 331 12.67 -2.43 -7.96
C ILE A 331 11.26 -2.43 -8.53
N GLN A 332 10.49 -3.49 -8.33
CA GLN A 332 9.10 -3.53 -8.78
C GLN A 332 8.24 -2.46 -8.08
N SER A 333 8.47 -2.21 -6.79
CA SER A 333 7.73 -1.22 -5.99
C SER A 333 7.91 0.23 -6.48
N LEU A 334 8.96 0.50 -7.27
CA LEU A 334 9.17 1.81 -7.89
C LEU A 334 8.09 2.14 -8.93
N PHE A 335 7.52 1.12 -9.56
CA PHE A 335 6.59 1.24 -10.69
C PHE A 335 5.16 0.73 -10.40
N ASP A 336 4.93 0.15 -9.22
CA ASP A 336 3.60 -0.22 -8.75
C ASP A 336 3.55 -0.32 -7.22
N LEU A 337 2.36 -0.19 -6.62
CA LEU A 337 2.18 -0.25 -5.17
C LEU A 337 1.99 -1.69 -4.67
N ILE A 338 3.02 -2.53 -4.84
CA ILE A 338 2.94 -3.94 -4.43
C ILE A 338 2.83 -4.10 -2.91
N PHE A 339 3.34 -3.13 -2.16
CA PHE A 339 3.36 -3.13 -0.71
C PHE A 339 2.08 -2.57 -0.07
N TYR A 340 1.09 -2.18 -0.87
CA TYR A 340 -0.27 -2.00 -0.35
C TYR A 340 -0.80 -3.30 0.30
N SER A 341 -0.32 -4.45 -0.17
CA SER A 341 -0.59 -5.75 0.44
C SER A 341 0.34 -6.00 1.62
N SER A 342 -0.23 -6.18 2.83
CA SER A 342 0.54 -6.58 4.01
C SER A 342 1.31 -7.90 3.80
N PHE A 343 0.78 -8.81 2.99
CA PHE A 343 1.48 -10.04 2.61
C PHE A 343 2.83 -9.76 1.92
N MET A 344 2.88 -8.78 1.02
CA MET A 344 4.11 -8.41 0.33
C MET A 344 5.12 -7.75 1.27
N TRP A 345 4.67 -6.92 2.22
CA TRP A 345 5.53 -6.37 3.27
C TRP A 345 6.15 -7.47 4.15
N ILE A 346 5.35 -8.46 4.55
CA ILE A 346 5.84 -9.57 5.38
C ILE A 346 6.93 -10.34 4.63
N ILE A 347 6.72 -10.64 3.35
CA ILE A 347 7.73 -11.32 2.53
C ILE A 347 8.98 -10.45 2.41
N PHE A 348 8.84 -9.15 2.12
CA PHE A 348 9.97 -8.25 2.00
C PHE A 348 10.82 -8.17 3.27
N PHE A 349 10.20 -7.90 4.43
CA PHE A 349 10.93 -7.85 5.70
C PHE A 349 11.48 -9.22 6.11
N SER A 350 10.82 -10.32 5.73
CA SER A 350 11.38 -11.67 5.90
C SER A 350 12.65 -11.84 5.06
N LEU A 351 12.61 -11.47 3.78
CA LEU A 351 13.78 -11.58 2.89
C LEU A 351 14.93 -10.69 3.34
N LEU A 352 14.65 -9.47 3.82
CA LEU A 352 15.65 -8.58 4.42
C LEU A 352 16.29 -9.18 5.67
N ALA A 353 15.50 -9.82 6.54
CA ALA A 353 16.07 -10.48 7.72
C ALA A 353 16.95 -11.67 7.34
N LEU A 354 16.57 -12.44 6.31
CA LEU A 354 17.33 -13.60 5.84
C LEU A 354 18.58 -13.22 5.04
N SER A 355 18.62 -12.03 4.44
CA SER A 355 19.78 -11.53 3.72
C SER A 355 20.93 -11.11 4.65
N LYS A 356 20.64 -10.86 5.93
CA LYS A 356 21.63 -10.37 6.89
C LYS A 356 22.34 -11.47 7.68
N HIS A 357 23.55 -11.13 8.13
CA HIS A 357 24.38 -11.91 9.04
C HIS A 357 24.16 -11.42 10.47
N ARG A 358 24.36 -12.30 11.47
CA ARG A 358 24.10 -12.01 12.90
C ARG A 358 24.95 -10.89 13.49
N GLU A 359 26.02 -10.51 12.80
CA GLU A 359 26.96 -9.48 13.22
C GLU A 359 26.56 -8.08 12.70
N ASP A 360 25.62 -8.02 11.75
CA ASP A 360 25.18 -6.79 11.10
C ASP A 360 24.42 -5.86 12.06
N PHE A 361 23.74 -6.43 13.07
CA PHE A 361 23.06 -5.69 14.13
C PHE A 361 23.56 -6.15 15.49
N LYS A 362 24.12 -5.22 16.27
CA LYS A 362 24.81 -5.49 17.54
C LYS A 362 24.02 -5.01 18.74
N GLU A 363 23.32 -3.89 18.61
CA GLU A 363 22.64 -3.25 19.73
C GLU A 363 21.21 -3.76 19.87
N LYS A 364 20.97 -4.63 20.85
CA LYS A 364 19.65 -5.16 21.16
C LYS A 364 19.10 -4.64 22.48
N LEU A 365 17.80 -4.36 22.50
CA LEU A 365 17.08 -4.11 23.74
C LEU A 365 17.03 -5.37 24.60
N LYS A 366 16.91 -5.19 25.92
CA LYS A 366 16.61 -6.31 26.82
C LYS A 366 15.23 -6.87 26.44
N PRO A 367 15.01 -8.20 26.41
CA PRO A 367 13.71 -8.78 26.05
C PRO A 367 12.52 -8.23 26.85
N LYS A 368 12.73 -7.91 28.14
CA LYS A 368 11.73 -7.25 28.98
C LYS A 368 11.34 -5.87 28.43
N SER A 369 12.32 -5.05 28.01
CA SER A 369 12.09 -3.73 27.42
C SER A 369 11.38 -3.86 26.07
N SER A 370 11.79 -4.81 25.23
CA SER A 370 11.11 -5.08 23.96
C SER A 370 9.65 -5.51 24.17
N ALA A 371 9.39 -6.36 25.17
CA ALA A 371 8.03 -6.76 25.52
C ALA A 371 7.18 -5.57 25.99
N LEU A 372 7.73 -4.71 26.84
CA LEU A 372 7.04 -3.48 27.30
C LEU A 372 6.69 -2.57 26.13
N ILE A 373 7.63 -2.31 25.21
CA ILE A 373 7.37 -1.49 24.01
C ILE A 373 6.26 -2.10 23.16
N SER A 374 6.32 -3.41 22.90
CA SER A 374 5.29 -4.09 22.11
C SER A 374 3.91 -4.02 22.75
N ILE A 375 3.81 -4.21 24.07
CA ILE A 375 2.54 -4.10 24.81
C ILE A 375 2.02 -2.66 24.77
N SER A 376 2.88 -1.68 25.06
CA SER A 376 2.51 -0.27 25.05
C SER A 376 1.94 0.14 23.69
N LEU A 377 2.58 -0.29 22.60
CA LEU A 377 2.10 0.06 21.26
C LEU A 377 0.83 -0.71 20.86
N ILE A 378 0.61 -1.96 21.31
CA ILE A 378 -0.69 -2.64 21.16
C ILE A 378 -1.78 -1.82 21.85
N VAL A 379 -1.54 -1.40 23.10
CA VAL A 379 -2.51 -0.62 23.87
C VAL A 379 -2.82 0.70 23.17
N LEU A 380 -1.77 1.41 22.71
CA LEU A 380 -1.91 2.65 21.93
C LEU A 380 -2.68 2.45 20.62
N MET A 381 -2.60 1.27 19.99
CA MET A 381 -3.40 0.96 18.80
C MET A 381 -4.88 0.69 19.14
N LEU A 382 -5.16 0.01 20.26
CA LEU A 382 -6.53 -0.35 20.64
C LEU A 382 -7.34 0.85 21.13
N ILE A 383 -6.70 1.80 21.82
CA ILE A 383 -7.36 2.99 22.38
C ILE A 383 -8.12 3.78 21.28
N PRO A 384 -7.51 4.19 20.16
CA PRO A 384 -8.19 4.93 19.11
C PRO A 384 -9.34 4.17 18.44
N LYS A 385 -9.24 2.84 18.28
CA LYS A 385 -10.31 2.03 17.67
C LYS A 385 -11.51 1.91 18.61
N PHE A 386 -11.25 1.80 19.92
CA PHE A 386 -12.28 1.86 20.95
C PHE A 386 -12.95 3.25 20.98
N LEU A 387 -12.16 4.32 20.87
CA LEU A 387 -12.66 5.70 20.82
C LEU A 387 -13.41 6.01 19.51
N LYS A 388 -13.00 5.44 18.36
CA LYS A 388 -13.68 5.60 17.06
C LYS A 388 -15.08 5.00 17.11
N ASN A 389 -15.25 3.84 17.75
CA ASN A 389 -16.58 3.25 17.99
C ASN A 389 -17.47 4.12 18.90
N TYR A 390 -16.88 5.03 19.69
CA TYR A 390 -17.60 6.01 20.50
C TYR A 390 -17.85 7.35 19.78
N ASN A 391 -17.03 7.73 18.78
CA ASN A 391 -17.01 9.06 18.14
C ASN A 391 -17.48 9.08 16.66
N LEU A 392 -18.13 8.01 16.17
CA LEU A 392 -18.59 7.88 14.79
C LEU A 392 -19.57 8.99 14.32
N GLU A 393 -20.02 9.88 15.20
CA GLU A 393 -20.85 11.04 14.82
C GLU A 393 -20.07 12.35 14.56
N PHE A 394 -18.81 12.49 14.99
CA PHE A 394 -18.14 13.81 15.03
C PHE A 394 -17.04 14.05 13.98
N CYS A 395 -16.37 13.02 13.46
CA CYS A 395 -15.20 13.20 12.58
C CYS A 395 -15.52 13.25 11.09
N ASP A 396 -16.50 12.48 10.60
CA ASP A 396 -16.90 12.55 9.19
C ASP A 396 -17.52 13.91 8.85
N MET A 397 -18.19 14.56 9.82
CA MET A 397 -18.71 15.92 9.65
C MET A 397 -17.62 16.98 9.51
N LYS A 398 -16.51 16.93 10.26
CA LYS A 398 -15.45 17.95 10.14
C LYS A 398 -14.67 17.88 8.83
N ALA A 399 -14.54 16.69 8.23
CA ALA A 399 -13.93 16.54 6.92
C ALA A 399 -14.85 17.11 5.82
N ILE A 400 -16.15 16.85 5.93
CA ILE A 400 -17.17 17.43 5.04
C ILE A 400 -17.26 18.95 5.23
N ASP A 401 -17.24 19.44 6.48
CA ASP A 401 -17.26 20.88 6.80
C ASP A 401 -16.02 21.61 6.30
N ASN A 402 -14.84 20.98 6.34
CA ASN A 402 -13.62 21.58 5.81
C ASN A 402 -13.52 21.52 4.28
N GLU A 403 -14.13 20.52 3.62
CA GLU A 403 -14.28 20.50 2.15
C GLU A 403 -15.38 21.47 1.68
N LEU A 404 -16.35 21.78 2.55
CA LEU A 404 -17.32 22.87 2.40
C LEU A 404 -16.71 24.27 2.60
N ILE A 405 -15.41 24.40 2.88
CA ILE A 405 -14.66 25.67 2.84
C ILE A 405 -14.07 25.87 1.42
N SER A 406 -14.95 25.92 0.41
CA SER A 406 -14.63 26.60 -0.84
C SER A 406 -15.46 27.89 -0.88
N ASP A 407 -14.85 29.06 -1.09
CA ASP A 407 -15.55 30.37 -1.13
C ASP A 407 -16.60 30.52 -2.25
N ASN A 408 -16.79 29.50 -3.10
CA ASN A 408 -17.75 29.52 -4.18
C ASN A 408 -19.11 28.94 -3.76
N SER A 409 -20.05 29.83 -3.48
CA SER A 409 -21.45 29.50 -3.12
C SER A 409 -22.12 28.57 -4.14
N ALA A 410 -21.89 28.75 -5.45
CA ALA A 410 -22.49 27.91 -6.49
C ALA A 410 -22.03 26.45 -6.43
N ARG A 411 -20.75 26.21 -6.07
CA ARG A 411 -20.21 24.85 -5.92
C ARG A 411 -20.79 24.14 -4.70
N LYS A 412 -20.99 24.86 -3.59
CA LYS A 412 -21.59 24.31 -2.37
C LYS A 412 -23.04 23.91 -2.57
N THR A 413 -23.78 24.71 -3.33
CA THR A 413 -25.15 24.41 -3.72
C THR A 413 -25.24 23.12 -4.54
N ALA A 414 -24.42 23.00 -5.60
CA ALA A 414 -24.42 21.83 -6.46
C ALA A 414 -24.05 20.53 -5.71
N LEU A 415 -23.10 20.58 -4.79
CA LEU A 415 -22.74 19.42 -3.96
C LEU A 415 -23.86 19.03 -3.00
N SER A 416 -24.46 20.02 -2.33
CA SER A 416 -25.54 19.78 -1.37
C SER A 416 -26.78 19.19 -2.06
N ASP A 417 -27.10 19.63 -3.28
CA ASP A 417 -28.18 19.05 -4.10
C ASP A 417 -27.95 17.58 -4.44
N ILE A 418 -26.70 17.22 -4.77
CA ILE A 418 -26.33 15.83 -5.04
C ILE A 418 -26.49 14.99 -3.78
N TYR A 419 -26.04 15.49 -2.62
CA TYR A 419 -26.15 14.76 -1.35
C TYR A 419 -27.58 14.54 -0.90
N ILE A 420 -28.52 15.46 -1.18
CA ILE A 420 -29.95 15.26 -0.90
C ILE A 420 -30.51 14.03 -1.63
N ASN A 421 -30.03 13.72 -2.83
CA ASN A 421 -30.48 12.52 -3.56
C ASN A 421 -30.03 11.22 -2.88
N PHE A 422 -28.88 11.23 -2.20
CA PHE A 422 -28.35 10.08 -1.48
C PHE A 422 -28.89 9.99 -0.04
N TYR A 423 -29.12 11.14 0.60
CA TYR A 423 -29.52 11.27 2.00
C TYR A 423 -30.78 12.15 2.14
N PRO A 424 -31.92 11.72 1.60
CA PRO A 424 -33.11 12.58 1.47
C PRO A 424 -33.76 12.97 2.80
N LYS A 425 -33.37 12.35 3.92
CA LYS A 425 -33.88 12.66 5.26
C LYS A 425 -32.94 13.55 6.09
N ASP A 426 -31.74 13.83 5.58
CA ASP A 426 -30.77 14.65 6.31
C ASP A 426 -31.04 16.14 6.09
N ILE A 427 -31.68 16.75 7.09
CA ILE A 427 -32.11 18.15 7.10
C ILE A 427 -30.98 19.16 6.86
N ARG A 428 -29.72 18.80 7.18
CA ARG A 428 -28.57 19.71 7.08
C ARG A 428 -28.30 20.10 5.64
N PHE A 429 -28.43 19.17 4.70
CA PHE A 429 -28.22 19.47 3.28
C PHE A 429 -29.31 20.39 2.72
N TYR A 430 -30.56 20.23 3.15
CA TYR A 430 -31.64 21.13 2.76
C TYR A 430 -31.40 22.56 3.26
N TYR A 431 -30.94 22.71 4.51
CA TYR A 431 -30.59 24.02 5.06
C TYR A 431 -29.41 24.64 4.31
N THR A 432 -28.39 23.84 4.03
CA THR A 432 -27.18 24.26 3.32
C THR A 432 -27.50 24.72 1.89
N CYS A 433 -28.30 23.94 1.14
CA CYS A 433 -28.81 24.35 -0.17
C CYS A 433 -29.55 25.69 -0.07
N ALA A 434 -30.49 25.80 0.86
CA ALA A 434 -31.28 27.02 1.03
C ALA A 434 -30.41 28.25 1.32
N TYR A 435 -29.49 28.13 2.26
CA TYR A 435 -28.60 29.20 2.66
C TYR A 435 -27.73 29.69 1.49
N TYR A 436 -27.12 28.78 0.72
CA TYR A 436 -26.28 29.19 -0.40
C TYR A 436 -27.07 29.66 -1.62
N TYR A 437 -28.25 29.11 -1.89
CA TYR A 437 -29.15 29.66 -2.91
C TYR A 437 -29.55 31.10 -2.59
N HIS A 438 -29.86 31.39 -1.32
CA HIS A 438 -30.14 32.75 -0.86
C HIS A 438 -28.94 33.69 -1.06
N LEU A 439 -27.72 33.26 -0.68
CA LEU A 439 -26.50 34.04 -0.91
C LEU A 439 -26.20 34.31 -2.40
N THR A 440 -26.67 33.45 -3.31
CA THR A 440 -26.56 33.65 -4.76
C THR A 440 -27.73 34.46 -5.37
N GLY A 441 -28.66 34.96 -4.55
CA GLY A 441 -29.83 35.72 -4.98
C GLY A 441 -30.96 34.86 -5.58
N ASN A 442 -30.93 33.55 -5.39
CA ASN A 442 -31.92 32.62 -5.95
C ASN A 442 -32.94 32.18 -4.88
N ASP A 443 -33.67 33.15 -4.37
CA ASP A 443 -34.54 33.03 -3.19
C ASP A 443 -35.72 32.07 -3.39
N ASP A 444 -36.26 31.96 -4.61
CA ASP A 444 -37.37 31.04 -4.88
C ASP A 444 -36.94 29.58 -4.74
N ILE A 445 -35.70 29.25 -5.14
CA ILE A 445 -35.13 27.91 -4.94
C ILE A 445 -34.76 27.70 -3.47
N ALA A 446 -34.21 28.71 -2.80
CA ALA A 446 -33.91 28.65 -1.37
C ALA A 446 -35.16 28.30 -0.55
N LYS A 447 -36.29 28.96 -0.82
CA LYS A 447 -37.58 28.66 -0.19
C LYS A 447 -38.03 27.23 -0.42
N LYS A 448 -37.87 26.70 -1.63
CA LYS A 448 -38.24 25.31 -1.95
C LYS A 448 -37.49 24.32 -1.05
N TYR A 449 -36.21 24.55 -0.79
CA TYR A 449 -35.43 23.70 0.11
C TYR A 449 -35.82 23.90 1.58
N LEU A 450 -36.08 25.13 2.02
CA LEU A 450 -36.57 25.41 3.38
C LEU A 450 -37.92 24.76 3.65
N LEU A 451 -38.86 24.80 2.69
CA LEU A 451 -40.17 24.15 2.84
C LEU A 451 -40.04 22.62 2.92
N LYS A 452 -39.14 22.02 2.13
CA LYS A 452 -38.82 20.59 2.25
C LYS A 452 -38.20 20.25 3.59
N LEU A 453 -37.31 21.10 4.09
CA LEU A 453 -36.72 20.95 5.43
C LEU A 453 -37.81 21.01 6.50
N LEU A 454 -38.65 22.05 6.49
CA LEU A 454 -39.72 22.25 7.48
C LEU A 454 -40.81 21.19 7.39
N PHE A 455 -40.98 20.54 6.23
CA PHE A 455 -41.82 19.36 6.12
C PHE A 455 -41.26 18.17 6.92
N ILE A 456 -39.94 18.02 6.96
CA ILE A 456 -39.25 16.97 7.73
C ILE A 456 -39.15 17.36 9.22
N GLU A 457 -38.82 18.62 9.51
CA GLU A 457 -38.66 19.15 10.87
C GLU A 457 -39.35 20.53 11.02
N PRO A 458 -40.64 20.55 11.39
CA PRO A 458 -41.47 21.77 11.40
C PRO A 458 -40.99 22.88 12.34
N TYR A 459 -40.22 22.55 13.37
CA TYR A 459 -39.78 23.48 14.42
C TYR A 459 -38.30 23.88 14.31
N ASN A 460 -37.68 23.65 13.15
CA ASN A 460 -36.29 24.02 12.94
C ASN A 460 -36.13 25.56 12.95
N LYS A 461 -35.54 26.08 14.04
CA LYS A 461 -35.42 27.52 14.30
C LYS A 461 -34.59 28.26 13.25
N GLU A 462 -33.54 27.62 12.75
CA GLU A 462 -32.66 28.24 11.74
C GLU A 462 -33.36 28.35 10.39
N ALA A 463 -34.07 27.30 9.97
CA ALA A 463 -34.84 27.30 8.73
C ALA A 463 -35.99 28.32 8.77
N LEU A 464 -36.71 28.42 9.89
CA LEU A 464 -37.77 29.42 10.06
C LEU A 464 -37.23 30.86 10.02
N LYS A 465 -36.07 31.10 10.66
CA LYS A 465 -35.42 32.41 10.64
C LYS A 465 -34.97 32.80 9.24
N LEU A 466 -34.30 31.90 8.51
CA LEU A 466 -33.86 32.17 7.15
C LEU A 466 -35.05 32.37 6.20
N LEU A 467 -36.15 31.61 6.37
CA LEU A 467 -37.36 31.79 5.59
C LEU A 467 -38.01 33.16 5.84
N TYR A 468 -38.02 33.61 7.10
CA TYR A 468 -38.48 34.94 7.48
C TYR A 468 -37.61 36.03 6.84
N ASP A 469 -36.29 35.91 6.90
CA ASP A 469 -35.34 36.87 6.32
C ASP A 469 -35.55 37.00 4.79
N ILE A 470 -35.70 35.88 4.08
CA ILE A 470 -35.98 35.88 2.63
C ILE A 470 -37.31 36.58 2.32
N ASN A 471 -38.35 36.36 3.12
CA ASN A 471 -39.65 36.99 2.88
C ASN A 471 -39.63 38.50 3.15
N ARG A 472 -38.92 38.93 4.19
CA ARG A 472 -38.76 40.35 4.56
C ARG A 472 -38.01 41.15 3.50
N VAL A 473 -36.98 40.57 2.88
CA VAL A 473 -36.25 41.24 1.78
C VAL A 473 -37.19 41.51 0.61
N ARG A 474 -38.12 40.60 0.29
CA ARG A 474 -39.05 40.77 -0.83
C ARG A 474 -40.08 41.89 -0.59
N GLU A 475 -40.55 42.05 0.64
CA GLU A 475 -41.50 43.13 1.02
C GLU A 475 -40.89 44.52 0.79
N ASN A 476 -39.60 44.70 1.05
CA ASN A 476 -38.90 45.96 0.79
C ASN A 476 -38.67 46.29 -0.70
N PHE A 477 -38.85 45.33 -1.61
CA PHE A 477 -38.72 45.53 -3.07
C PHE A 477 -40.08 45.51 -3.79
N SER A 478 -41.20 45.35 -3.07
CA SER A 478 -42.55 45.25 -3.65
C SER A 478 -43.50 46.37 -3.23
N GLU A 479 -42.98 47.46 -2.65
CA GLU A 479 -43.68 48.75 -2.63
C GLU A 479 -43.28 49.56 -3.89
N PRO A 480 -44.24 50.10 -4.67
CA PRO A 480 -43.98 50.85 -5.90
C PRO A 480 -43.29 52.20 -5.68
#